data_AF-A0A832WB07-F1
#
_entry.id   AF-A0A832WB07-F1
#
_cell.length_a   1.000
_cell.length_b   1.000
_cell.length_c   1.000
_cell.angle_alpha   90.00
_cell.angle_beta   90.00
_cell.angle_gamma   90.00
#
_symmetry.space_group_name_H-M   'P 1'
#
loop_
_entity.id
_entity.type
_entity.pdbx_description
1 polymer ?
#
loop_
_entity_poly.entity_id
_entity_poly.type
_entity_poly.pdbx_seq_one_letter_code
_entity_poly.pdbx_strand_id
1 'polypeptide(L)'
;MNEVIREVEKVREARIARTLATQHPDATKFVRVQEEPEEAVECLVELGAEEYMVDFEGKLTPYLQPIQVLMELYDAGVRVGEERFVIVRVPSATKENVLRQVQALLGVMEANSELLKEDPDARGIFEVVHPMTSSPEELVETVDRISYARRFASRELDVPLKAGNLRIIPLIEEVPELLDIRNILTGYVEGMREIGMDVSYLRVFIGRSDPALSYGHLPAVLACKLAIFEVYELSDELGVPMAPILGGGCLPFRGHIRPGMEEEFVEEYAGTATYTVQSGFRYDHDREKAVASIRRINELAANDPLQLSGDDIEYLVLATAIFMKHYLSVFFRCIGTLNIVADMIPNTRDRLARKGPVGYARDIPEPDRVGAQCKDLGDVGRELYRELRRMRVEKLPELPRAIKFTGACYTVGMPPELIGTGRGLAEIEERLGEDALDAVISRLYPMLREDLQFAVEYTFLETAGSVLPSSGVAMVNTDLEYCVEYLDLEPPSDFEYQNLVHTLEPYLRYVVSEGGVEEVNPFVRDLLLEMGRMRGSLG
;
A
#
# COMPACT_ATOMS: atom_id res chain seq x y z
N MET A 1 28.03 13.01 -6.00
CA MET A 1 27.10 12.32 -5.09
C MET A 1 26.97 13.02 -3.73
N ASN A 2 28.03 13.14 -2.91
CA ASN A 2 27.92 13.77 -1.57
C ASN A 2 27.63 15.29 -1.53
N GLU A 3 27.66 16.00 -2.65
CA GLU A 3 27.31 17.44 -2.72
C GLU A 3 25.83 17.69 -3.06
N VAL A 4 25.19 16.78 -3.83
CA VAL A 4 23.77 16.94 -4.21
C VAL A 4 22.86 16.62 -3.02
N ILE A 5 23.18 15.60 -2.22
CA ILE A 5 22.43 15.29 -0.98
C ILE A 5 22.57 16.43 0.06
N ARG A 6 23.73 17.08 0.12
CA ARG A 6 23.93 18.30 0.92
C ARG A 6 23.25 19.54 0.33
N GLU A 7 22.89 19.53 -0.96
CA GLU A 7 22.05 20.55 -1.58
C GLU A 7 20.54 20.24 -1.43
N VAL A 8 20.14 18.98 -1.27
CA VAL A 8 18.77 18.61 -0.87
C VAL A 8 18.49 19.10 0.56
N GLU A 9 19.48 19.08 1.47
CA GLU A 9 19.38 19.75 2.78
C GLU A 9 19.33 21.30 2.69
N LYS A 10 19.58 21.88 1.50
CA LYS A 10 19.41 23.30 1.19
C LYS A 10 18.08 23.61 0.49
N VAL A 11 17.13 22.67 0.41
CA VAL A 11 15.73 23.03 0.17
C VAL A 11 15.15 23.56 1.47
N ARG A 12 15.42 24.84 1.75
CA ARG A 12 14.64 25.63 2.71
C ARG A 12 13.20 25.70 2.19
N GLU A 13 12.38 24.69 2.49
CA GLU A 13 10.94 24.87 2.72
C GLU A 13 10.18 23.70 3.38
N ALA A 14 10.72 22.50 3.60
CA ALA A 14 10.19 21.55 4.60
C ALA A 14 11.13 20.37 4.79
N ARG A 15 11.39 19.99 6.05
CA ARG A 15 11.89 18.64 6.37
C ARG A 15 10.90 17.62 5.80
N ILE A 16 11.38 16.57 5.12
CA ILE A 16 10.51 15.47 4.67
C ILE A 16 10.40 14.46 5.81
N ALA A 17 9.17 14.12 6.20
CA ALA A 17 8.91 13.11 7.22
C ALA A 17 9.45 11.73 6.81
N ARG A 18 10.02 10.98 7.75
CA ARG A 18 10.56 9.64 7.51
C ARG A 18 9.56 8.52 7.80
N THR A 19 8.60 8.76 8.68
CA THR A 19 7.54 7.82 9.03
C THR A 19 6.16 8.48 8.93
N LEU A 20 5.20 7.73 8.38
CA LEU A 20 3.83 8.16 8.16
C LEU A 20 2.85 7.23 8.91
N ALA A 21 2.30 7.69 10.02
CA ALA A 21 1.23 7.00 10.72
C ALA A 21 -0.08 7.09 9.92
N THR A 22 -0.80 5.97 9.76
CA THR A 22 -1.99 5.91 8.91
C THR A 22 -3.17 5.22 9.58
N GLN A 23 -4.38 5.53 9.13
CA GLN A 23 -5.64 4.99 9.67
C GLN A 23 -6.06 3.65 9.02
N HIS A 24 -5.11 2.83 8.58
CA HIS A 24 -5.43 1.52 7.99
C HIS A 24 -6.10 0.61 9.03
N PRO A 25 -7.13 -0.19 8.66
CA PRO A 25 -7.81 -1.12 9.57
C PRO A 25 -7.13 -2.50 9.59
N ASP A 26 -5.80 -2.52 9.65
CA ASP A 26 -4.96 -3.72 9.61
C ASP A 26 -4.59 -4.23 11.01
N ALA A 27 -5.02 -3.52 12.06
CA ALA A 27 -4.87 -3.94 13.45
C ALA A 27 -6.02 -4.85 13.90
N THR A 28 -5.81 -5.58 15.00
CA THR A 28 -6.87 -6.27 15.75
C THR A 28 -7.61 -5.37 16.74
N LYS A 29 -7.10 -4.16 17.00
CA LYS A 29 -7.74 -3.13 17.84
C LYS A 29 -8.69 -2.26 17.01
N PHE A 30 -9.94 -2.14 17.44
CA PHE A 30 -10.90 -1.20 16.86
C PHE A 30 -10.61 0.24 17.33
N VAL A 31 -10.55 1.19 16.40
CA VAL A 31 -10.42 2.63 16.69
C VAL A 31 -11.60 3.36 16.04
N ARG A 32 -12.40 4.08 16.84
CA ARG A 32 -13.53 4.87 16.34
C ARG A 32 -13.06 6.21 15.79
N VAL A 33 -13.85 6.81 14.90
CA VAL A 33 -13.57 8.16 14.36
C VAL A 33 -13.43 9.25 15.42
N GLN A 34 -14.07 9.09 16.58
CA GLN A 34 -13.96 10.04 17.69
C GLN A 34 -12.63 9.92 18.46
N GLU A 35 -11.95 8.78 18.36
CA GLU A 35 -10.67 8.50 19.05
C GLU A 35 -9.46 8.87 18.16
N GLU A 36 -9.69 9.12 16.86
CA GLU A 36 -8.64 9.43 15.88
C GLU A 36 -7.89 10.75 16.12
N PRO A 37 -8.50 11.85 16.61
CA PRO A 37 -7.75 13.04 17.00
C PRO A 37 -6.73 12.76 18.12
N GLU A 38 -7.14 12.02 19.17
CA GLU A 38 -6.25 11.60 20.25
C GLU A 38 -5.16 10.62 19.75
N GLU A 39 -5.52 9.70 18.84
CA GLU A 39 -4.56 8.82 18.17
C GLU A 39 -3.49 9.63 17.41
N ALA A 40 -3.84 10.74 16.75
CA ALA A 40 -2.87 11.57 16.05
C ALA A 40 -1.81 12.13 17.02
N VAL A 41 -2.24 12.58 18.20
CA VAL A 41 -1.33 13.01 19.27
C VAL A 41 -0.48 11.84 19.75
N GLU A 42 -1.07 10.67 20.02
CA GLU A 42 -0.33 9.46 20.42
C GLU A 42 0.77 9.12 19.41
N CYS A 43 0.47 9.20 18.11
CA CYS A 43 1.41 8.84 17.05
C CYS A 43 2.58 9.81 16.94
N LEU A 44 2.28 11.10 16.93
CA LEU A 44 3.30 12.13 16.75
C LEU A 44 4.08 12.34 18.05
N VAL A 45 3.43 12.39 19.20
CA VAL A 45 4.09 12.73 20.47
C VAL A 45 4.69 11.51 21.16
N GLU A 46 3.93 10.42 21.31
CA GLU A 46 4.36 9.26 22.10
C GLU A 46 5.13 8.23 21.28
N LEU A 47 4.65 7.89 20.09
CA LEU A 47 5.29 6.89 19.23
C LEU A 47 6.48 7.45 18.45
N GLY A 48 6.53 8.76 18.24
CA GLY A 48 7.62 9.42 17.52
C GLY A 48 7.50 9.36 15.99
N ALA A 49 6.32 9.07 15.43
CA ALA A 49 6.08 9.14 13.99
C ALA A 49 6.15 10.59 13.50
N GLU A 50 6.74 10.86 12.36
CA GLU A 50 6.95 12.26 11.91
C GLU A 50 5.73 12.86 11.20
N GLU A 51 4.83 12.03 10.68
CA GLU A 51 3.66 12.46 9.95
C GLU A 51 2.43 11.60 10.25
N TYR A 52 1.24 12.19 10.18
CA TYR A 52 -0.04 11.50 10.37
C TYR A 52 -0.98 11.74 9.17
N MET A 53 -1.57 10.67 8.64
CA MET A 53 -2.53 10.74 7.53
C MET A 53 -3.97 10.59 8.00
N VAL A 54 -4.79 11.59 7.68
CA VAL A 54 -6.25 11.53 7.81
C VAL A 54 -6.86 10.96 6.51
N ASP A 55 -7.60 9.86 6.60
CA ASP A 55 -8.18 9.17 5.45
C ASP A 55 -9.64 9.58 5.20
N PHE A 56 -9.93 10.30 4.10
CA PHE A 56 -11.30 10.59 3.64
C PHE A 56 -11.79 9.67 2.52
N GLU A 57 -10.91 8.87 1.91
CA GLU A 57 -11.24 7.91 0.85
C GLU A 57 -11.99 6.72 1.47
N GLY A 58 -11.33 6.04 2.41
CA GLY A 58 -11.74 4.73 2.84
C GLY A 58 -12.73 4.69 4.01
N LYS A 59 -13.06 5.85 4.59
CA LYS A 59 -13.72 5.97 5.90
C LYS A 59 -14.86 6.99 5.87
N LEU A 60 -15.83 6.84 6.77
CA LEU A 60 -16.87 7.86 7.03
C LEU A 60 -16.29 9.00 7.88
N THR A 61 -15.24 9.63 7.39
CA THR A 61 -14.52 10.66 8.12
C THR A 61 -15.41 11.88 8.31
N PRO A 62 -15.65 12.30 9.57
CA PRO A 62 -16.38 13.53 9.83
C PRO A 62 -15.67 14.71 9.18
N TYR A 63 -16.44 15.62 8.58
CA TYR A 63 -15.91 16.83 7.94
C TYR A 63 -14.96 17.63 8.85
N LEU A 64 -15.25 17.68 10.16
CA LEU A 64 -14.48 18.42 11.15
C LEU A 64 -13.21 17.69 11.64
N GLN A 65 -12.95 16.46 11.21
CA GLN A 65 -11.82 15.69 11.75
C GLN A 65 -10.45 16.36 11.52
N PRO A 66 -10.14 16.97 10.36
CA PRO A 66 -8.90 17.74 10.19
C PRO A 66 -8.74 18.87 11.20
N ILE A 67 -9.83 19.59 11.52
CA ILE A 67 -9.83 20.64 12.56
C ILE A 67 -9.51 20.01 13.91
N GLN A 68 -10.21 18.94 14.28
CA GLN A 68 -9.99 18.25 15.56
C GLN A 68 -8.54 17.77 15.70
N VAL A 69 -7.99 17.15 14.65
CA VAL A 69 -6.59 16.69 14.64
C VAL A 69 -5.61 17.85 14.81
N LEU A 70 -5.77 18.95 14.05
CA LEU A 70 -4.85 20.09 14.16
C LEU A 70 -4.95 20.78 15.53
N MET A 71 -6.15 20.92 16.08
CA MET A 71 -6.35 21.57 17.38
C MET A 71 -5.81 20.73 18.54
N GLU A 72 -6.08 19.41 18.56
CA GLU A 72 -5.51 18.51 19.58
C GLU A 72 -3.97 18.49 19.53
N LEU A 73 -3.39 18.51 18.32
CA LEU A 73 -1.94 18.61 18.15
C LEU A 73 -1.39 19.96 18.63
N TYR A 74 -2.08 21.06 18.31
CA TYR A 74 -1.70 22.39 18.77
C TYR A 74 -1.73 22.50 20.30
N ASP A 75 -2.80 21.99 20.93
CA ASP A 75 -2.95 21.96 22.39
C ASP A 75 -1.90 21.06 23.06
N ALA A 76 -1.47 19.99 22.39
CA ALA A 76 -0.34 19.15 22.79
C ALA A 76 1.04 19.80 22.55
N GLY A 77 1.08 21.03 22.01
CA GLY A 77 2.31 21.79 21.74
C GLY A 77 3.03 21.41 20.45
N VAL A 78 2.36 20.71 19.52
CA VAL A 78 2.92 20.30 18.23
C VAL A 78 2.65 21.35 17.17
N ARG A 79 3.72 21.87 16.57
CA ARG A 79 3.65 22.79 15.42
C ARG A 79 3.61 22.04 14.10
N VAL A 80 2.40 21.87 13.55
CA VAL A 80 2.19 21.16 12.29
C VAL A 80 2.76 21.97 11.11
N GLY A 81 3.59 21.28 10.31
CA GLY A 81 4.26 21.80 9.13
C GLY A 81 5.71 22.27 9.35
N GLU A 82 6.23 22.12 10.56
CA GLU A 82 7.64 22.37 10.90
C GLU A 82 8.44 21.06 11.04
N GLU A 83 8.29 20.38 12.18
CA GLU A 83 8.95 19.09 12.46
C GLU A 83 8.01 17.89 12.39
N ARG A 84 6.71 18.15 12.54
CA ARG A 84 5.65 17.13 12.45
C ARG A 84 4.64 17.56 11.40
N PHE A 85 4.09 16.59 10.68
CA PHE A 85 3.26 16.85 9.52
C PHE A 85 1.92 16.15 9.63
N VAL A 86 0.92 16.74 8.98
CA VAL A 86 -0.39 16.12 8.79
C VAL A 86 -0.72 16.21 7.31
N ILE A 87 -1.10 15.08 6.72
CA ILE A 87 -1.55 15.00 5.33
C ILE A 87 -2.95 14.41 5.29
N VAL A 88 -3.70 14.73 4.23
CA VAL A 88 -5.05 14.22 4.04
C VAL A 88 -5.14 13.44 2.75
N ARG A 89 -5.56 12.17 2.83
CA ARG A 89 -5.93 11.38 1.65
C ARG A 89 -7.34 11.75 1.25
N VAL A 90 -7.47 12.49 0.14
CA VAL A 90 -8.77 12.92 -0.38
C VAL A 90 -9.43 11.80 -1.20
N PRO A 91 -10.77 11.81 -1.36
CA PRO A 91 -11.46 10.92 -2.28
C PRO A 91 -11.00 11.09 -3.75
N SER A 92 -11.07 10.02 -4.55
CA SER A 92 -10.86 10.13 -6.00
C SER A 92 -12.09 10.75 -6.66
N ALA A 93 -11.90 11.80 -7.45
CA ALA A 93 -13.00 12.42 -8.18
C ALA A 93 -13.53 11.53 -9.31
N THR A 94 -12.66 10.74 -9.94
CA THR A 94 -13.00 9.86 -11.07
C THR A 94 -13.68 8.58 -10.60
N LYS A 95 -13.16 7.96 -9.53
CA LYS A 95 -13.66 6.67 -9.03
C LYS A 95 -14.82 6.82 -8.05
N GLU A 96 -14.87 7.92 -7.30
CA GLU A 96 -15.97 8.20 -6.37
C GLU A 96 -16.81 9.37 -6.87
N ASN A 97 -16.54 10.59 -6.39
CA ASN A 97 -17.31 11.77 -6.74
C ASN A 97 -16.52 13.06 -6.46
N VAL A 98 -16.51 13.97 -7.44
CA VAL A 98 -15.98 15.34 -7.35
C VAL A 98 -16.44 16.06 -6.07
N LEU A 99 -17.73 15.95 -5.70
CA LEU A 99 -18.27 16.66 -4.54
C LEU A 99 -17.61 16.22 -3.22
N ARG A 100 -17.36 14.91 -3.06
CA ARG A 100 -16.67 14.39 -1.87
C ARG A 100 -15.23 14.87 -1.81
N GLN A 101 -14.55 14.93 -2.94
CA GLN A 101 -13.19 15.46 -3.01
C GLN A 101 -13.15 16.95 -2.63
N VAL A 102 -14.03 17.77 -3.20
CA VAL A 102 -14.14 19.20 -2.86
C VAL A 102 -14.50 19.39 -1.39
N GLN A 103 -15.39 18.58 -0.83
CA GLN A 103 -15.73 18.61 0.60
C GLN A 103 -14.51 18.35 1.48
N ALA A 104 -13.69 17.33 1.15
CA ALA A 104 -12.47 17.06 1.90
C ALA A 104 -11.47 18.22 1.80
N LEU A 105 -11.28 18.80 0.62
CA LEU A 105 -10.42 19.96 0.40
C LEU A 105 -10.88 21.19 1.20
N LEU A 106 -12.18 21.47 1.24
CA LEU A 106 -12.73 22.56 2.07
C LEU A 106 -12.49 22.31 3.56
N GLY A 107 -12.64 21.06 4.02
CA GLY A 107 -12.34 20.69 5.41
C GLY A 107 -10.87 20.94 5.78
N VAL A 108 -9.93 20.67 4.88
CA VAL A 108 -8.50 20.99 5.07
C VAL A 108 -8.28 22.51 5.15
N MET A 109 -8.88 23.27 4.23
CA MET A 109 -8.74 24.74 4.20
C MET A 109 -9.32 25.40 5.45
N GLU A 110 -10.46 24.90 5.94
CA GLU A 110 -11.07 25.36 7.19
C GLU A 110 -10.20 24.99 8.40
N ALA A 111 -9.65 23.78 8.45
CA ALA A 111 -8.71 23.38 9.50
C ALA A 111 -7.48 24.30 9.60
N ASN A 112 -6.88 24.61 8.45
CA ASN A 112 -5.80 25.60 8.40
C ASN A 112 -6.27 26.99 8.83
N SER A 113 -7.49 27.40 8.45
CA SER A 113 -8.07 28.69 8.84
C SER A 113 -8.21 28.80 10.37
N GLU A 114 -8.72 27.77 11.03
CA GLU A 114 -8.85 27.75 12.49
C GLU A 114 -7.49 27.78 13.18
N LEU A 115 -6.53 26.97 12.72
CA LEU A 115 -5.16 26.99 13.26
C LEU A 115 -4.52 28.37 13.13
N LEU A 116 -4.75 29.07 12.02
CA LEU A 116 -4.22 30.42 11.77
C LEU A 116 -4.82 31.51 12.66
N LYS A 117 -5.98 31.28 13.29
CA LYS A 117 -6.54 32.20 14.28
C LYS A 117 -5.81 32.10 15.62
N GLU A 118 -5.37 30.90 15.98
CA GLU A 118 -4.61 30.64 17.20
C GLU A 118 -3.12 30.97 17.04
N ASP A 119 -2.55 30.63 15.87
CA ASP A 119 -1.18 30.95 15.50
C ASP A 119 -1.10 31.53 14.07
N PRO A 120 -1.02 32.87 13.93
CA PRO A 120 -0.94 33.53 12.63
C PRO A 120 0.23 33.10 11.74
N ASP A 121 1.30 32.54 12.30
CA ASP A 121 2.49 32.08 11.56
C ASP A 121 2.48 30.57 11.27
N ALA A 122 1.44 29.86 11.71
CA ALA A 122 1.31 28.43 11.48
C ALA A 122 1.27 28.07 9.99
N ARG A 123 1.91 26.95 9.66
CA ARG A 123 1.89 26.38 8.30
C ARG A 123 0.70 25.47 8.08
N GLY A 124 0.38 24.61 9.05
CA GLY A 124 -0.72 23.65 8.96
C GLY A 124 -0.50 22.58 7.89
N ILE A 125 -1.60 22.10 7.31
CA ILE A 125 -1.61 21.08 6.25
C ILE A 125 -1.36 21.76 4.90
N PHE A 126 -0.31 21.36 4.19
CA PHE A 126 0.02 21.89 2.86
C PHE A 126 0.14 20.81 1.78
N GLU A 127 -0.10 19.55 2.13
CA GLU A 127 -0.04 18.40 1.22
C GLU A 127 -1.28 17.51 1.36
N VAL A 128 -1.81 17.07 0.23
CA VAL A 128 -2.94 16.12 0.15
C VAL A 128 -2.59 14.96 -0.78
N VAL A 129 -3.00 13.75 -0.42
CA VAL A 129 -2.78 12.54 -1.22
C VAL A 129 -3.93 12.35 -2.20
N HIS A 130 -3.62 12.24 -3.49
CA HIS A 130 -4.57 11.90 -4.56
C HIS A 130 -4.53 10.38 -4.81
N PRO A 131 -5.56 9.61 -4.42
CA PRO A 131 -5.55 8.16 -4.53
C PRO A 131 -5.84 7.68 -5.95
N MET A 132 -5.53 6.41 -6.23
CA MET A 132 -5.84 5.72 -7.49
C MET A 132 -5.41 6.53 -8.71
N THR A 133 -4.22 7.15 -8.63
CA THR A 133 -3.72 8.01 -9.71
C THR A 133 -3.35 7.15 -10.90
N SER A 134 -4.01 7.39 -12.03
CA SER A 134 -3.80 6.59 -13.25
C SER A 134 -3.30 7.40 -14.43
N SER A 135 -3.45 8.73 -14.40
CA SER A 135 -3.01 9.60 -15.49
C SER A 135 -2.56 10.99 -15.01
N PRO A 136 -1.70 11.68 -15.77
CA PRO A 136 -1.27 13.03 -15.45
C PRO A 136 -2.41 14.05 -15.46
N GLU A 137 -3.40 13.88 -16.35
CA GLU A 137 -4.55 14.78 -16.48
C GLU A 137 -5.38 14.82 -15.18
N GLU A 138 -5.58 13.68 -14.53
CA GLU A 138 -6.32 13.61 -13.26
C GLU A 138 -5.66 14.46 -12.15
N LEU A 139 -4.33 14.50 -12.14
CA LEU A 139 -3.56 15.29 -11.18
C LEU A 139 -3.68 16.79 -11.47
N VAL A 140 -3.51 17.20 -12.74
CA VAL A 140 -3.66 18.60 -13.16
C VAL A 140 -5.08 19.11 -12.87
N GLU A 141 -6.11 18.33 -13.21
CA GLU A 141 -7.48 18.67 -12.90
C GLU A 141 -7.73 18.81 -11.38
N THR A 142 -7.09 17.97 -10.57
CA THR A 142 -7.22 18.08 -9.11
C THR A 142 -6.54 19.36 -8.59
N VAL A 143 -5.41 19.78 -9.14
CA VAL A 143 -4.79 21.08 -8.80
C VAL A 143 -5.71 22.24 -9.17
N ASP A 144 -6.37 22.17 -10.33
CA ASP A 144 -7.38 23.15 -10.71
C ASP A 144 -8.54 23.19 -9.70
N ARG A 145 -9.05 22.03 -9.28
CA ARG A 145 -10.10 21.93 -8.25
C ARG A 145 -9.65 22.54 -6.92
N ILE A 146 -8.41 22.30 -6.48
CA ILE A 146 -7.82 22.97 -5.30
C ILE A 146 -7.86 24.49 -5.47
N SER A 147 -7.45 24.99 -6.64
CA SER A 147 -7.45 26.43 -6.94
C SER A 147 -8.86 27.04 -6.93
N TYR A 148 -9.87 26.32 -7.43
CA TYR A 148 -11.27 26.74 -7.35
C TYR A 148 -11.81 26.73 -5.92
N ALA A 149 -11.57 25.65 -5.17
CA ALA A 149 -11.99 25.52 -3.78
C ALA A 149 -11.36 26.63 -2.92
N ARG A 150 -10.07 26.94 -3.12
CA ARG A 150 -9.37 28.02 -2.42
C ARG A 150 -10.02 29.39 -2.67
N ARG A 151 -10.33 29.71 -3.94
CA ARG A 151 -11.01 30.97 -4.30
C ARG A 151 -12.41 31.07 -3.70
N PHE A 152 -13.16 29.96 -3.72
CA PHE A 152 -14.49 29.88 -3.14
C PHE A 152 -14.44 30.08 -1.63
N ALA A 153 -13.62 29.30 -0.91
CA ALA A 153 -13.48 29.39 0.54
C ALA A 153 -13.05 30.79 0.99
N SER A 154 -12.11 31.41 0.27
CA SER A 154 -11.66 32.75 0.61
C SER A 154 -12.72 33.83 0.40
N ARG A 155 -13.55 33.70 -0.64
CA ARG A 155 -14.58 34.70 -0.96
C ARG A 155 -15.83 34.54 -0.11
N GLU A 156 -16.29 33.31 0.08
CA GLU A 156 -17.61 33.01 0.65
C GLU A 156 -17.54 32.57 2.13
N LEU A 157 -16.39 32.06 2.60
CA LEU A 157 -16.21 31.52 3.95
C LEU A 157 -15.17 32.27 4.80
N ASP A 158 -14.64 33.40 4.30
CA ASP A 158 -13.61 34.23 4.95
C ASP A 158 -12.33 33.44 5.34
N VAL A 159 -12.02 32.38 4.59
CA VAL A 159 -10.81 31.57 4.79
C VAL A 159 -9.60 32.29 4.18
N PRO A 160 -8.49 32.51 4.90
CA PRO A 160 -7.30 33.13 4.32
C PRO A 160 -6.77 32.34 3.12
N LEU A 161 -6.40 33.01 2.02
CA LEU A 161 -5.87 32.33 0.84
C LEU A 161 -4.68 31.40 1.15
N LYS A 162 -3.83 31.78 2.11
CA LYS A 162 -2.70 30.96 2.56
C LYS A 162 -3.12 29.59 3.11
N ALA A 163 -4.32 29.48 3.66
CA ALA A 163 -4.87 28.23 4.20
C ALA A 163 -5.17 27.19 3.11
N GLY A 164 -5.25 27.60 1.83
CA GLY A 164 -5.49 26.71 0.70
C GLY A 164 -4.29 26.50 -0.22
N ASN A 165 -3.08 26.82 0.23
CA ASN A 165 -1.85 26.52 -0.52
C ASN A 165 -1.48 25.03 -0.41
N LEU A 166 -2.26 24.18 -1.05
CA LEU A 166 -2.12 22.74 -1.02
C LEU A 166 -1.36 22.22 -2.25
N ARG A 167 -0.46 21.26 -2.02
CA ARG A 167 0.23 20.46 -3.03
C ARG A 167 -0.35 19.05 -3.07
N ILE A 168 -0.19 18.37 -4.20
CA ILE A 168 -0.67 17.00 -4.38
C ILE A 168 0.48 16.01 -4.24
N ILE A 169 0.20 14.91 -3.56
CA ILE A 169 1.02 13.69 -3.53
C ILE A 169 0.25 12.63 -4.35
N PRO A 170 0.66 12.31 -5.59
CA PRO A 170 0.06 11.21 -6.34
C PRO A 170 0.28 9.88 -5.61
N LEU A 171 -0.79 9.12 -5.40
CA LEU A 171 -0.75 7.75 -4.89
C LEU A 171 -1.05 6.76 -6.03
N ILE A 172 -0.03 5.97 -6.39
CA ILE A 172 -0.06 4.96 -7.45
C ILE A 172 -0.28 3.58 -6.83
N GLU A 173 -1.33 2.87 -7.25
CA GLU A 173 -1.85 1.69 -6.54
C GLU A 173 -2.08 0.47 -7.45
N GLU A 174 -1.58 0.49 -8.69
CA GLU A 174 -1.75 -0.61 -9.65
C GLU A 174 -0.42 -0.91 -10.36
N VAL A 175 -0.13 -2.19 -10.65
CA VAL A 175 1.16 -2.61 -11.26
C VAL A 175 1.43 -1.95 -12.62
N PRO A 176 0.47 -1.87 -13.58
CA PRO A 176 0.72 -1.21 -14.85
C PRO A 176 1.19 0.24 -14.69
N GLU A 177 0.56 0.99 -13.79
CA GLU A 177 0.87 2.38 -13.48
C GLU A 177 2.21 2.52 -12.75
N LEU A 178 2.57 1.58 -11.87
CA LEU A 178 3.89 1.56 -11.23
C LEU A 178 5.01 1.31 -12.25
N LEU A 179 4.80 0.41 -13.21
CA LEU A 179 5.75 0.18 -14.30
C LEU A 179 5.80 1.36 -15.29
N ASP A 180 4.73 2.16 -15.37
CA ASP A 180 4.60 3.32 -16.26
C ASP A 180 4.75 4.68 -15.52
N ILE A 181 5.29 4.65 -14.30
CA ILE A 181 5.30 5.81 -13.39
C ILE A 181 6.01 7.02 -14.00
N ARG A 182 7.06 6.77 -14.81
CA ARG A 182 7.82 7.80 -15.53
C ARG A 182 6.90 8.66 -16.40
N ASN A 183 5.99 8.06 -17.15
CA ASN A 183 5.08 8.79 -18.04
C ASN A 183 4.05 9.60 -17.24
N ILE A 184 3.50 9.04 -16.15
CA ILE A 184 2.52 9.72 -15.29
C ILE A 184 3.15 10.97 -14.65
N LEU A 185 4.34 10.85 -14.07
CA LEU A 185 5.00 11.95 -13.37
C LEU A 185 5.53 13.01 -14.34
N THR A 186 6.08 12.60 -15.48
CA THR A 186 6.53 13.54 -16.54
C THR A 186 5.35 14.37 -17.04
N GLY A 187 4.25 13.70 -17.42
CA GLY A 187 3.05 14.39 -17.91
C GLY A 187 2.46 15.35 -16.88
N TYR A 188 2.53 15.01 -15.58
CA TYR A 188 2.09 15.91 -14.52
C TYR A 188 2.97 17.16 -14.43
N VAL A 189 4.30 17.00 -14.34
CA VAL A 189 5.23 18.13 -14.23
C VAL A 189 5.14 19.04 -15.45
N GLU A 190 5.06 18.47 -16.65
CA GLU A 190 4.88 19.23 -17.90
C GLU A 190 3.52 19.94 -17.94
N GLY A 191 2.43 19.24 -17.62
CA GLY A 191 1.09 19.83 -17.57
C GLY A 191 0.98 20.99 -16.57
N MET A 192 1.66 20.89 -15.42
CA MET A 192 1.78 21.99 -14.45
C MET A 192 2.51 23.21 -15.04
N ARG A 193 3.62 22.98 -15.75
CA ARG A 193 4.39 24.04 -16.43
C ARG A 193 3.55 24.73 -17.51
N GLU A 194 2.73 23.99 -18.25
CA GLU A 194 1.83 24.53 -19.28
C GLU A 194 0.78 25.51 -18.72
N ILE A 195 0.24 25.23 -17.53
CA ILE A 195 -0.69 26.13 -16.84
C ILE A 195 0.01 27.24 -16.05
N GLY A 196 1.34 27.39 -16.21
CA GLY A 196 2.14 28.44 -15.59
C GLY A 196 2.40 28.22 -14.10
N MET A 197 2.32 26.98 -13.61
CA MET A 197 2.62 26.60 -12.24
C MET A 197 3.91 25.78 -12.20
N ASP A 198 4.82 26.14 -11.30
CA ASP A 198 6.07 25.40 -11.11
C ASP A 198 5.95 24.36 -9.99
N VAL A 199 6.60 23.22 -10.18
CA VAL A 199 6.65 22.13 -9.20
C VAL A 199 7.99 22.19 -8.49
N SER A 200 8.02 22.78 -7.30
CA SER A 200 9.26 22.99 -6.53
C SER A 200 9.87 21.69 -6.00
N TYR A 201 9.03 20.70 -5.70
CA TYR A 201 9.38 19.32 -5.36
C TYR A 201 8.11 18.47 -5.48
N LEU A 202 8.25 17.15 -5.54
CA LEU A 202 7.14 16.21 -5.63
C LEU A 202 7.33 15.00 -4.72
N ARG A 203 6.43 14.80 -3.76
CA ARG A 203 6.33 13.52 -3.05
C ARG A 203 5.47 12.56 -3.85
N VAL A 204 5.87 11.29 -3.95
CA VAL A 204 5.15 10.28 -4.75
C VAL A 204 4.84 9.10 -3.86
N PHE A 205 3.57 8.75 -3.69
CA PHE A 205 3.15 7.65 -2.84
C PHE A 205 2.95 6.37 -3.66
N ILE A 206 3.76 5.36 -3.36
CA ILE A 206 3.75 4.04 -3.98
C ILE A 206 2.99 3.09 -3.05
N GLY A 207 1.82 2.63 -3.48
CA GLY A 207 1.02 1.66 -2.74
C GLY A 207 1.52 0.24 -2.99
N ARG A 208 1.75 -0.55 -1.93
CA ARG A 208 2.12 -1.97 -2.07
C ARG A 208 0.89 -2.88 -2.03
N SER A 209 -0.02 -2.63 -1.08
CA SER A 209 -1.08 -3.57 -0.72
C SER A 209 -2.08 -3.91 -1.83
N ASP A 210 -2.60 -2.91 -2.56
CA ASP A 210 -3.57 -3.14 -3.64
C ASP A 210 -2.92 -3.79 -4.88
N PRO A 211 -1.70 -3.42 -5.32
CA PRO A 211 -0.96 -4.18 -6.32
C PRO A 211 -0.78 -5.66 -5.97
N ALA A 212 -0.49 -5.97 -4.71
CA ALA A 212 -0.30 -7.36 -4.27
C ALA A 212 -1.61 -8.16 -4.42
N LEU A 213 -2.74 -7.59 -3.98
CA LEU A 213 -4.06 -8.19 -4.17
C LEU A 213 -4.38 -8.43 -5.66
N SER A 214 -4.16 -7.44 -6.51
CA SER A 214 -4.58 -7.49 -7.91
C SER A 214 -3.66 -8.38 -8.76
N TYR A 215 -2.36 -8.40 -8.49
CA TYR A 215 -1.36 -8.99 -9.38
C TYR A 215 -0.45 -10.03 -8.73
N GLY A 216 -0.40 -10.10 -7.40
CA GLY A 216 0.39 -11.05 -6.65
C GLY A 216 1.53 -10.41 -5.88
N HIS A 217 2.10 -11.19 -4.95
CA HIS A 217 3.15 -10.76 -4.03
C HIS A 217 4.38 -10.20 -4.76
N LEU A 218 5.01 -11.02 -5.62
CA LEU A 218 6.22 -10.67 -6.36
C LEU A 218 6.01 -9.51 -7.36
N PRO A 219 4.96 -9.50 -8.20
CA PRO A 219 4.69 -8.39 -9.11
C PRO A 219 4.59 -7.05 -8.39
N ALA A 220 3.97 -7.02 -7.21
CA ALA A 220 3.88 -5.80 -6.42
C ALA A 220 5.24 -5.33 -5.90
N VAL A 221 6.08 -6.23 -5.38
CA VAL A 221 7.41 -5.88 -4.86
C VAL A 221 8.30 -5.35 -5.98
N LEU A 222 8.39 -6.11 -7.08
CA LEU A 222 9.22 -5.76 -8.23
C LEU A 222 8.78 -4.42 -8.83
N ALA A 223 7.48 -4.21 -9.05
CA ALA A 223 6.97 -2.95 -9.57
C ALA A 223 7.22 -1.77 -8.62
N CYS A 224 7.09 -1.95 -7.30
CA CYS A 224 7.44 -0.90 -6.33
C CYS A 224 8.92 -0.53 -6.39
N LYS A 225 9.82 -1.52 -6.50
CA LYS A 225 11.27 -1.28 -6.57
C LYS A 225 11.67 -0.56 -7.85
N LEU A 226 11.11 -0.95 -8.99
CA LEU A 226 11.32 -0.20 -10.24
C LEU A 226 10.78 1.22 -10.11
N ALA A 227 9.57 1.39 -9.56
CA ALA A 227 8.98 2.72 -9.39
C ALA A 227 9.82 3.64 -8.49
N ILE A 228 10.38 3.13 -7.39
CA ILE A 228 11.28 3.90 -6.52
C ILE A 228 12.52 4.35 -7.30
N PHE A 229 13.15 3.45 -8.06
CA PHE A 229 14.31 3.77 -8.90
C PHE A 229 13.97 4.85 -9.94
N GLU A 230 12.87 4.66 -10.68
CA GLU A 230 12.42 5.58 -11.74
C GLU A 230 12.07 6.98 -11.22
N VAL A 231 11.56 7.11 -9.99
CA VAL A 231 11.29 8.42 -9.38
C VAL A 231 12.57 9.24 -9.20
N TYR A 232 13.70 8.60 -8.84
CA TYR A 232 14.98 9.31 -8.69
C TYR A 232 15.63 9.64 -10.03
N GLU A 233 15.62 8.71 -10.98
CA GLU A 233 16.09 9.00 -12.34
C GLU A 233 15.32 10.20 -12.93
N LEU A 234 13.99 10.22 -12.75
CA LEU A 234 13.16 11.32 -13.23
C LEU A 234 13.40 12.63 -12.47
N SER A 235 13.68 12.55 -11.16
CA SER A 235 14.03 13.72 -10.34
C SER A 235 15.23 14.45 -10.94
N ASP A 236 16.27 13.70 -11.34
CA ASP A 236 17.48 14.24 -11.96
C ASP A 236 17.22 14.75 -13.39
N GLU A 237 16.43 14.01 -14.19
CA GLU A 237 16.09 14.39 -15.57
C GLU A 237 15.26 15.68 -15.65
N LEU A 238 14.26 15.84 -14.78
CA LEU A 238 13.35 17.00 -14.79
C LEU A 238 13.86 18.18 -13.96
N GLY A 239 14.90 17.97 -13.14
CA GLY A 239 15.41 18.94 -12.18
C GLY A 239 14.41 19.30 -11.08
N VAL A 240 13.51 18.38 -10.75
CA VAL A 240 12.47 18.56 -9.72
C VAL A 240 12.76 17.55 -8.61
N PRO A 241 13.14 17.97 -7.39
CA PRO A 241 13.39 17.05 -6.28
C PRO A 241 12.17 16.17 -6.03
N MET A 242 12.34 14.84 -6.07
CA MET A 242 11.28 13.89 -5.78
C MET A 242 11.57 13.04 -4.53
N ALA A 243 10.52 12.63 -3.83
CA ALA A 243 10.63 11.88 -2.58
C ALA A 243 9.55 10.79 -2.49
N PRO A 244 9.91 9.50 -2.69
CA PRO A 244 8.97 8.40 -2.60
C PRO A 244 8.45 8.16 -1.18
N ILE A 245 7.17 7.82 -1.06
CA ILE A 245 6.52 7.27 0.14
C ILE A 245 6.14 5.83 -0.19
N LEU A 246 6.50 4.87 0.66
CA LEU A 246 6.08 3.47 0.47
C LEU A 246 4.98 3.07 1.45
N GLY A 247 3.86 2.62 0.90
CA GLY A 247 2.69 2.14 1.63
C GLY A 247 2.72 0.64 1.87
N GLY A 248 3.35 0.23 2.98
CA GLY A 248 3.51 -1.16 3.39
C GLY A 248 2.76 -1.51 4.69
N GLY A 249 2.22 -2.73 4.77
CA GLY A 249 1.67 -3.32 6.01
C GLY A 249 2.60 -4.36 6.65
N CYS A 250 2.25 -4.87 7.83
CA CYS A 250 3.14 -5.74 8.61
C CYS A 250 3.29 -7.16 8.06
N LEU A 251 2.29 -7.68 7.35
CA LEU A 251 2.39 -9.01 6.74
C LEU A 251 3.21 -8.95 5.45
N PRO A 252 3.98 -10.01 5.12
CA PRO A 252 4.82 -10.05 3.93
C PRO A 252 4.09 -9.74 2.63
N PHE A 253 2.83 -10.16 2.47
CA PHE A 253 2.02 -9.82 1.28
C PHE A 253 1.74 -8.31 1.11
N ARG A 254 1.78 -7.54 2.21
CA ARG A 254 1.42 -6.11 2.22
C ARG A 254 2.54 -5.14 2.52
N GLY A 255 3.63 -5.55 3.15
CA GLY A 255 4.90 -4.81 3.15
C GLY A 255 6.05 -5.55 3.82
N HIS A 256 5.71 -6.38 4.81
CA HIS A 256 6.64 -6.85 5.84
C HIS A 256 7.30 -5.75 6.67
N ILE A 257 6.71 -4.55 6.75
CA ILE A 257 7.21 -3.54 7.68
C ILE A 257 6.77 -3.90 9.11
N ARG A 258 7.69 -4.44 9.90
CA ARG A 258 7.39 -4.98 11.24
C ARG A 258 8.48 -4.58 12.24
N PRO A 259 8.12 -4.36 13.53
CA PRO A 259 9.11 -4.13 14.56
C PRO A 259 10.12 -5.29 14.68
N GLY A 260 11.41 -4.98 14.56
CA GLY A 260 12.56 -5.88 14.59
C GLY A 260 13.16 -6.22 13.23
N MET A 261 12.67 -5.62 12.14
CA MET A 261 13.16 -5.85 10.76
C MET A 261 13.43 -4.54 10.01
N GLU A 262 13.78 -3.47 10.73
CA GLU A 262 13.87 -2.13 10.15
C GLU A 262 15.01 -2.02 9.13
N GLU A 263 16.16 -2.61 9.44
CA GLU A 263 17.33 -2.62 8.56
C GLU A 263 17.02 -3.34 7.25
N GLU A 264 16.54 -4.58 7.34
CA GLU A 264 16.23 -5.41 6.18
C GLU A 264 15.18 -4.73 5.30
N PHE A 265 14.11 -4.21 5.91
CA PHE A 265 13.03 -3.57 5.17
C PHE A 265 13.46 -2.25 4.50
N VAL A 266 14.27 -1.42 5.16
CA VAL A 266 14.77 -0.17 4.58
C VAL A 266 15.80 -0.44 3.48
N GLU A 267 16.59 -1.51 3.60
CA GLU A 267 17.52 -1.95 2.55
C GLU A 267 16.76 -2.52 1.33
N GLU A 268 15.73 -3.34 1.56
CA GLU A 268 14.89 -3.93 0.50
C GLU A 268 14.24 -2.86 -0.38
N TYR A 269 13.75 -1.79 0.24
CA TYR A 269 13.09 -0.66 -0.40
C TYR A 269 13.91 0.63 -0.36
N ALA A 270 15.23 0.48 -0.53
CA ALA A 270 16.16 1.59 -0.54
C ALA A 270 15.76 2.68 -1.55
N GLY A 271 15.93 3.95 -1.18
CA GLY A 271 15.41 5.11 -1.91
C GLY A 271 14.09 5.64 -1.35
N THR A 272 13.36 4.89 -0.52
CA THR A 272 12.13 5.43 0.04
C THR A 272 12.42 6.53 1.07
N ALA A 273 11.76 7.69 0.90
CA ALA A 273 11.94 8.83 1.80
C ALA A 273 11.03 8.78 3.04
N THR A 274 9.83 8.19 2.90
CA THR A 274 8.84 8.05 3.97
C THR A 274 8.23 6.64 3.96
N TYR A 275 8.21 5.95 5.10
CA TYR A 275 7.55 4.64 5.23
C TYR A 275 6.27 4.72 6.06
N THR A 276 5.21 4.01 5.66
CA THR A 276 3.98 3.97 6.46
C THR A 276 4.12 3.07 7.69
N VAL A 277 3.73 3.57 8.86
CA VAL A 277 3.52 2.78 10.07
C VAL A 277 2.02 2.63 10.31
N GLN A 278 1.48 1.49 9.86
CA GLN A 278 0.04 1.23 9.85
C GLN A 278 -0.48 0.86 11.26
N SER A 279 -1.77 0.56 11.40
CA SER A 279 -2.34 0.25 12.72
C SER A 279 -1.82 -1.08 13.26
N GLY A 280 -1.63 -2.10 12.41
CA GLY A 280 -1.06 -3.39 12.82
C GLY A 280 0.31 -3.20 13.47
N PHE A 281 1.17 -2.38 12.85
CA PHE A 281 2.49 -2.00 13.36
C PHE A 281 2.43 -1.43 14.79
N ARG A 282 1.43 -0.58 15.04
CA ARG A 282 1.31 0.21 16.27
C ARG A 282 0.57 -0.52 17.39
N TYR A 283 -0.36 -1.42 17.07
CA TYR A 283 -1.29 -2.00 18.05
C TYR A 283 -1.21 -3.53 18.22
N ASP A 284 -0.70 -4.27 17.23
CA ASP A 284 -0.58 -5.73 17.30
C ASP A 284 0.84 -6.20 17.66
N HIS A 285 1.75 -5.25 17.90
CA HIS A 285 3.09 -5.49 18.40
C HIS A 285 3.31 -4.83 19.76
N ASP A 286 4.38 -5.24 20.44
CA ASP A 286 4.81 -4.61 21.67
C ASP A 286 5.08 -3.11 21.46
N ARG A 287 4.53 -2.27 22.34
CA ARG A 287 4.61 -0.81 22.21
C ARG A 287 6.04 -0.30 22.25
N GLU A 288 6.87 -0.82 23.15
CA GLU A 288 8.26 -0.37 23.29
C GLU A 288 9.06 -0.72 22.05
N LYS A 289 8.84 -1.91 21.49
CA LYS A 289 9.40 -2.29 20.19
C LYS A 289 8.92 -1.36 19.08
N ALA A 290 7.62 -1.09 18.97
CA ALA A 290 7.10 -0.20 17.93
C ALA A 290 7.70 1.21 17.99
N VAL A 291 7.86 1.79 19.19
CA VAL A 291 8.53 3.08 19.40
C VAL A 291 9.99 3.03 18.96
N ALA A 292 10.73 2.00 19.38
CA ALA A 292 12.13 1.82 19.02
C ALA A 292 12.31 1.67 17.49
N SER A 293 11.43 0.90 16.86
CA SER A 293 11.39 0.67 15.42
C SER A 293 11.07 1.93 14.63
N ILE A 294 10.07 2.73 15.04
CA ILE A 294 9.77 4.03 14.41
C ILE A 294 10.98 4.94 14.46
N ARG A 295 11.64 5.01 15.62
CA ARG A 295 12.88 5.79 15.77
C ARG A 295 13.96 5.30 14.82
N ARG A 296 14.13 3.98 14.72
CA ARG A 296 15.15 3.38 13.87
C ARG A 296 14.87 3.62 12.38
N ILE A 297 13.62 3.51 11.93
CA ILE A 297 13.21 3.87 10.56
C ILE A 297 13.47 5.35 10.28
N ASN A 298 13.19 6.24 11.24
CA ASN A 298 13.47 7.68 11.08
C ASN A 298 14.98 7.96 10.89
N GLU A 299 15.86 7.12 11.42
CA GLU A 299 17.32 7.23 11.26
C GLU A 299 17.83 6.61 9.94
N LEU A 300 17.18 5.56 9.45
CA LEU A 300 17.62 4.78 8.28
C LEU A 300 17.04 5.26 6.95
N ALA A 301 15.82 5.81 6.95
CA ALA A 301 15.11 6.18 5.73
C ALA A 301 15.82 7.26 4.89
N ALA A 302 15.42 7.39 3.63
CA ALA A 302 16.08 8.24 2.62
C ALA A 302 17.56 7.88 2.38
N ASN A 303 17.82 6.57 2.38
CA ASN A 303 19.02 6.00 1.77
C ASN A 303 18.99 6.15 0.25
N ASP A 304 20.14 5.94 -0.40
CA ASP A 304 20.22 5.99 -1.85
C ASP A 304 19.41 4.84 -2.48
N PRO A 305 18.72 5.07 -3.61
CA PRO A 305 17.95 4.02 -4.28
C PRO A 305 18.85 2.90 -4.80
N LEU A 306 18.30 1.68 -4.82
CA LEU A 306 18.95 0.53 -5.46
C LEU A 306 19.28 0.88 -6.91
N GLN A 307 20.55 0.71 -7.29
CA GLN A 307 20.99 0.96 -8.65
C GLN A 307 20.63 -0.24 -9.53
N LEU A 308 19.84 0.01 -10.58
CA LEU A 308 19.40 -1.00 -11.53
C LEU A 308 20.13 -0.82 -12.87
N SER A 309 20.75 -1.89 -13.36
CA SER A 309 21.30 -1.94 -14.71
C SER A 309 20.19 -2.20 -15.75
N GLY A 310 20.51 -2.07 -17.04
CA GLY A 310 19.55 -2.38 -18.11
C GLY A 310 19.02 -3.82 -18.04
N ASP A 311 19.91 -4.78 -17.75
CA ASP A 311 19.55 -6.20 -17.59
C ASP A 311 18.62 -6.41 -16.38
N ASP A 312 18.81 -5.63 -15.31
CA ASP A 312 17.97 -5.72 -14.11
C ASP A 312 16.56 -5.26 -14.37
N ILE A 313 16.42 -4.15 -15.08
CA ILE A 313 15.12 -3.62 -15.48
C ILE A 313 14.42 -4.64 -16.37
N GLU A 314 15.13 -5.26 -17.32
CA GLU A 314 14.58 -6.31 -18.18
C GLU A 314 14.14 -7.54 -17.36
N TYR A 315 14.98 -8.06 -16.46
CA TYR A 315 14.64 -9.17 -15.59
C TYR A 315 13.45 -8.85 -14.69
N LEU A 316 13.41 -7.66 -14.10
CA LEU A 316 12.34 -7.21 -13.22
C LEU A 316 11.00 -7.17 -13.96
N VAL A 317 10.96 -6.59 -15.17
CA VAL A 317 9.73 -6.48 -15.98
C VAL A 317 9.26 -7.86 -16.47
N LEU A 318 10.18 -8.72 -16.93
CA LEU A 318 9.84 -10.08 -17.35
C LEU A 318 9.39 -10.97 -16.18
N ALA A 319 10.10 -10.92 -15.05
CA ALA A 319 9.74 -11.65 -13.83
C ALA A 319 8.37 -11.20 -13.30
N THR A 320 8.09 -9.89 -13.29
CA THR A 320 6.77 -9.33 -12.93
C THR A 320 5.66 -9.96 -13.77
N ALA A 321 5.85 -10.07 -15.09
CA ALA A 321 4.88 -10.70 -15.98
C ALA A 321 4.72 -12.21 -15.72
N ILE A 322 5.81 -12.93 -15.47
CA ILE A 322 5.82 -14.38 -15.17
C ILE A 322 5.08 -14.67 -13.85
N PHE A 323 5.46 -13.99 -12.76
CA PHE A 323 4.81 -14.19 -11.47
C PHE A 323 3.33 -13.83 -11.51
N MET A 324 2.97 -12.72 -12.16
CA MET A 324 1.57 -12.31 -12.30
C MET A 324 0.75 -13.38 -13.04
N LYS A 325 1.31 -14.00 -14.09
CA LYS A 325 0.66 -15.09 -14.82
C LYS A 325 0.31 -16.25 -13.90
N HIS A 326 1.26 -16.69 -13.07
CA HIS A 326 1.05 -17.80 -12.14
C HIS A 326 0.12 -17.43 -10.99
N TYR A 327 0.20 -16.19 -10.48
CA TYR A 327 -0.72 -15.69 -9.47
C TYR A 327 -2.17 -15.67 -9.97
N LEU A 328 -2.42 -15.01 -11.11
CA LEU A 328 -3.76 -14.86 -11.68
C LEU A 328 -4.43 -16.20 -12.00
N SER A 329 -3.62 -17.22 -12.33
CA SER A 329 -4.11 -18.57 -12.55
C SER A 329 -4.78 -19.16 -11.30
N VAL A 330 -4.27 -18.91 -10.10
CA VAL A 330 -4.89 -19.36 -8.85
C VAL A 330 -5.95 -18.36 -8.39
N PHE A 331 -5.65 -17.07 -8.47
CA PHE A 331 -6.53 -15.99 -8.02
C PHE A 331 -7.94 -16.10 -8.63
N PHE A 332 -8.05 -16.25 -9.96
CA PHE A 332 -9.36 -16.36 -10.62
C PHE A 332 -10.15 -17.61 -10.22
N ARG A 333 -9.50 -18.67 -9.73
CA ARG A 333 -10.17 -19.88 -9.23
C ARG A 333 -10.68 -19.68 -7.81
N CYS A 334 -9.90 -19.02 -6.95
CA CYS A 334 -10.18 -18.95 -5.51
C CYS A 334 -10.90 -17.67 -5.06
N ILE A 335 -10.86 -16.58 -5.84
CA ILE A 335 -11.35 -15.26 -5.40
C ILE A 335 -12.84 -15.24 -5.01
N GLY A 336 -13.67 -16.07 -5.64
CA GLY A 336 -15.08 -16.20 -5.27
C GLY A 336 -15.27 -16.70 -3.82
N THR A 337 -14.56 -17.77 -3.47
CA THR A 337 -14.57 -18.34 -2.11
C THR A 337 -13.86 -17.43 -1.11
N LEU A 338 -12.70 -16.88 -1.48
CA LEU A 338 -11.95 -15.97 -0.62
C LEU A 338 -12.72 -14.69 -0.31
N ASN A 339 -13.56 -14.19 -1.22
CA ASN A 339 -14.47 -13.07 -0.94
C ASN A 339 -15.44 -13.37 0.22
N ILE A 340 -15.98 -14.59 0.27
CA ILE A 340 -16.90 -15.01 1.33
C ILE A 340 -16.19 -15.01 2.69
N VAL A 341 -14.97 -15.55 2.74
CA VAL A 341 -14.16 -15.56 3.97
C VAL A 341 -13.70 -14.14 4.34
N ALA A 342 -13.32 -13.33 3.35
CA ALA A 342 -12.93 -11.93 3.55
C ALA A 342 -14.05 -11.08 4.15
N ASP A 343 -15.30 -11.33 3.78
CA ASP A 343 -16.47 -10.65 4.37
C ASP A 343 -16.60 -10.95 5.88
N MET A 344 -16.06 -12.08 6.37
CA MET A 344 -16.02 -12.42 7.80
C MET A 344 -14.92 -11.70 8.58
N ILE A 345 -13.87 -11.21 7.91
CA ILE A 345 -12.75 -10.54 8.58
C ILE A 345 -13.27 -9.25 9.24
N PRO A 346 -13.04 -9.06 10.56
CA PRO A 346 -13.56 -7.91 11.30
C PRO A 346 -13.10 -6.57 10.73
N ASN A 347 -13.95 -5.55 10.81
CA ASN A 347 -13.51 -4.17 10.58
C ASN A 347 -13.00 -3.59 11.89
N THR A 348 -11.87 -2.89 11.85
CA THR A 348 -11.27 -2.21 13.01
C THR A 348 -11.23 -0.68 12.88
N ARG A 349 -11.97 -0.14 11.92
CA ARG A 349 -12.27 1.30 11.69
C ARG A 349 -13.70 1.46 11.19
N ASP A 350 -14.25 2.67 11.29
CA ASP A 350 -15.58 3.05 10.74
C ASP A 350 -15.56 3.20 9.19
N ARG A 351 -15.33 2.07 8.50
CA ARG A 351 -15.16 2.02 7.04
C ARG A 351 -16.48 2.27 6.30
N LEU A 352 -16.38 2.88 5.13
CA LEU A 352 -17.47 2.88 4.16
C LEU A 352 -17.78 1.45 3.74
N ALA A 353 -19.08 1.12 3.72
CA ALA A 353 -19.53 -0.18 3.25
C ALA A 353 -19.13 -0.35 1.78
N ARG A 354 -18.54 -1.50 1.50
CA ARG A 354 -18.16 -1.93 0.16
C ARG A 354 -19.37 -2.09 -0.75
N LYS A 355 -20.44 -2.71 -0.23
CA LYS A 355 -21.75 -2.83 -0.88
C LYS A 355 -22.60 -1.62 -0.47
N GLY A 356 -22.79 -0.65 -1.38
CA GLY A 356 -23.66 0.50 -1.10
C GLY A 356 -23.51 1.64 -2.10
N PRO A 357 -24.37 2.68 -2.00
CA PRO A 357 -24.39 3.81 -2.94
C PRO A 357 -23.15 4.73 -2.87
N VAL A 358 -22.28 4.52 -1.88
CA VAL A 358 -21.08 5.36 -1.60
C VAL A 358 -19.78 4.52 -1.63
N GLY A 359 -19.87 3.21 -1.90
CA GLY A 359 -18.71 2.33 -2.04
C GLY A 359 -18.20 2.27 -3.48
N TYR A 360 -16.89 2.17 -3.67
CA TYR A 360 -16.27 1.93 -4.98
C TYR A 360 -15.79 0.48 -5.10
N ALA A 361 -16.04 -0.13 -6.26
CA ALA A 361 -15.54 -1.45 -6.61
C ALA A 361 -14.14 -1.33 -7.23
N ARG A 362 -13.15 -2.03 -6.68
CA ARG A 362 -11.79 -2.08 -7.25
C ARG A 362 -11.79 -2.53 -8.71
N ASP A 363 -10.78 -2.07 -9.44
CA ASP A 363 -10.57 -2.45 -10.82
C ASP A 363 -10.22 -3.94 -10.94
N ILE A 364 -10.60 -4.50 -12.08
CA ILE A 364 -10.26 -5.87 -12.45
C ILE A 364 -8.80 -5.86 -12.90
N PRO A 365 -7.96 -6.84 -12.50
CA PRO A 365 -6.59 -6.92 -12.97
C PRO A 365 -6.51 -6.90 -14.49
N GLU A 366 -5.61 -6.07 -15.03
CA GLU A 366 -5.39 -5.88 -16.48
C GLU A 366 -4.08 -6.53 -16.95
N PRO A 367 -3.99 -7.87 -17.03
CA PRO A 367 -2.75 -8.56 -17.41
C PRO A 367 -2.23 -8.19 -18.80
N ASP A 368 -3.09 -7.75 -19.72
CA ASP A 368 -2.67 -7.27 -21.03
C ASP A 368 -1.84 -5.97 -20.97
N ARG A 369 -2.10 -5.09 -20.00
CA ARG A 369 -1.31 -3.86 -19.80
C ARG A 369 0.09 -4.16 -19.25
N VAL A 370 0.19 -5.08 -18.28
CA VAL A 370 1.51 -5.54 -17.80
C VAL A 370 2.27 -6.27 -18.91
N GLY A 371 1.60 -7.15 -19.67
CA GLY A 371 2.23 -7.80 -20.82
C GLY A 371 2.67 -6.84 -21.91
N ALA A 372 2.01 -5.68 -22.06
CA ALA A 372 2.42 -4.66 -23.02
C ALA A 372 3.75 -4.01 -22.65
N GLN A 373 4.11 -3.97 -21.36
CA GLN A 373 5.40 -3.45 -20.87
C GLN A 373 6.56 -4.38 -21.22
N CYS A 374 6.33 -5.69 -21.33
CA CYS A 374 7.38 -6.66 -21.65
C CYS A 374 7.43 -7.07 -23.13
N LYS A 375 6.48 -6.65 -23.97
CA LYS A 375 6.31 -7.19 -25.34
C LYS A 375 7.53 -7.01 -26.25
N ASP A 376 8.34 -6.00 -25.98
CA ASP A 376 9.52 -5.63 -26.79
C ASP A 376 10.83 -6.23 -26.22
N LEU A 377 10.77 -6.91 -25.07
CA LEU A 377 11.88 -7.59 -24.40
C LEU A 377 12.07 -9.01 -24.96
N GLY A 378 12.54 -9.07 -26.22
CA GLY A 378 12.90 -10.33 -26.88
C GLY A 378 11.72 -11.26 -27.22
N ASP A 379 12.03 -12.53 -27.49
CA ASP A 379 11.01 -13.55 -27.83
C ASP A 379 10.15 -13.92 -26.61
N VAL A 380 10.78 -14.03 -25.43
CA VAL A 380 10.08 -14.33 -24.17
C VAL A 380 9.03 -13.28 -23.86
N GLY A 381 9.38 -11.99 -23.96
CA GLY A 381 8.44 -10.89 -23.76
C GLY A 381 7.24 -10.92 -24.71
N ARG A 382 7.47 -11.24 -26.00
CA ARG A 382 6.39 -11.41 -26.99
C ARG A 382 5.47 -12.58 -26.67
N GLU A 383 6.01 -13.68 -26.15
CA GLU A 383 5.22 -14.85 -25.76
C GLU A 383 4.40 -14.58 -24.51
N LEU A 384 5.00 -14.00 -23.47
CA LEU A 384 4.32 -13.58 -22.25
C LEU A 384 3.17 -12.62 -22.55
N TYR A 385 3.38 -11.63 -23.41
CA TYR A 385 2.29 -10.72 -23.83
C TYR A 385 1.09 -11.48 -24.41
N ARG A 386 1.32 -12.51 -25.24
CA ARG A 386 0.23 -13.33 -25.81
C ARG A 386 -0.45 -14.19 -24.75
N GLU A 387 0.31 -14.76 -23.81
CA GLU A 387 -0.22 -15.57 -22.71
C GLU A 387 -1.10 -14.72 -21.79
N LEU A 388 -0.59 -13.58 -21.32
CA LEU A 388 -1.29 -12.66 -20.42
C LEU A 388 -2.56 -12.06 -21.06
N ARG A 389 -2.50 -11.72 -22.34
CA ARG A 389 -3.68 -11.23 -23.07
C ARG A 389 -4.80 -12.27 -23.14
N ARG A 390 -4.50 -13.57 -23.10
CA ARG A 390 -5.51 -14.65 -23.06
C ARG A 390 -6.10 -14.84 -21.66
N MET A 391 -5.46 -14.32 -20.62
CA MET A 391 -5.95 -14.40 -19.24
C MET A 391 -6.90 -13.27 -18.88
N ARG A 392 -7.10 -12.28 -19.76
CA ARG A 392 -8.01 -11.18 -19.52
C ARG A 392 -9.42 -11.70 -19.24
N VAL A 393 -9.99 -11.23 -18.13
CA VAL A 393 -11.37 -11.54 -17.73
C VAL A 393 -12.22 -10.28 -17.89
N GLU A 394 -13.43 -10.43 -18.42
CA GLU A 394 -14.35 -9.29 -18.59
C GLU A 394 -15.08 -8.94 -17.28
N LYS A 395 -15.27 -9.92 -16.41
CA LYS A 395 -16.00 -9.79 -15.15
C LYS A 395 -15.36 -10.65 -14.08
N LEU A 396 -15.23 -10.08 -12.91
CA LEU A 396 -14.93 -10.78 -11.66
C LEU A 396 -16.03 -10.47 -10.65
N PRO A 397 -16.22 -11.32 -9.62
CA PRO A 397 -16.85 -10.82 -8.41
C PRO A 397 -16.07 -9.59 -7.95
N GLU A 398 -16.77 -8.65 -7.33
CA GLU A 398 -16.12 -7.49 -6.74
C GLU A 398 -14.92 -7.97 -5.89
N LEU A 399 -13.81 -7.22 -5.82
CA LEU A 399 -12.64 -7.62 -5.02
C LEU A 399 -12.66 -7.10 -3.57
N PRO A 400 -12.30 -7.92 -2.57
CA PRO A 400 -12.25 -7.49 -1.17
C PRO A 400 -11.10 -6.51 -0.96
N ARG A 401 -11.06 -5.80 0.18
CA ARG A 401 -9.89 -4.97 0.51
C ARG A 401 -8.66 -5.82 0.77
N ALA A 402 -7.48 -5.35 0.38
CA ALA A 402 -6.22 -6.10 0.51
C ALA A 402 -6.04 -6.69 1.92
N ILE A 403 -6.30 -5.90 2.97
CA ILE A 403 -6.30 -6.37 4.37
C ILE A 403 -7.23 -7.58 4.57
N LYS A 404 -8.48 -7.49 4.12
CA LYS A 404 -9.46 -8.58 4.28
C LYS A 404 -9.09 -9.80 3.43
N PHE A 405 -8.52 -9.58 2.24
CA PHE A 405 -8.02 -10.66 1.38
C PHE A 405 -6.88 -11.41 2.06
N THR A 406 -5.83 -10.70 2.51
CA THR A 406 -4.70 -11.31 3.20
C THR A 406 -5.18 -12.04 4.45
N GLY A 407 -5.99 -11.38 5.30
CA GLY A 407 -6.56 -11.99 6.49
C GLY A 407 -7.34 -13.27 6.19
N ALA A 408 -8.13 -13.29 5.09
CA ALA A 408 -8.85 -14.47 4.66
C ALA A 408 -7.92 -15.61 4.20
N CYS A 409 -6.90 -15.30 3.41
CA CYS A 409 -5.90 -16.25 2.94
C CYS A 409 -5.11 -16.90 4.10
N TYR A 410 -4.66 -16.09 5.06
CA TYR A 410 -4.03 -16.59 6.30
C TYR A 410 -5.01 -17.38 7.18
N THR A 411 -6.29 -17.02 7.19
CA THR A 411 -7.33 -17.73 7.97
C THR A 411 -7.60 -19.12 7.42
N VAL A 412 -7.64 -19.29 6.09
CA VAL A 412 -7.85 -20.60 5.46
C VAL A 412 -6.58 -21.46 5.41
N GLY A 413 -5.43 -20.95 5.85
CA GLY A 413 -4.16 -21.67 5.81
C GLY A 413 -3.51 -21.71 4.43
N MET A 414 -3.78 -20.71 3.58
CA MET A 414 -3.12 -20.55 2.29
C MET A 414 -2.62 -19.10 2.15
N PRO A 415 -1.52 -18.73 2.84
CA PRO A 415 -0.94 -17.39 2.77
C PRO A 415 -0.69 -16.95 1.32
N PRO A 416 -1.10 -15.72 0.95
CA PRO A 416 -1.14 -15.29 -0.44
C PRO A 416 0.24 -15.06 -1.07
N GLU A 417 1.29 -15.00 -0.25
CA GLU A 417 2.70 -14.91 -0.69
C GLU A 417 3.16 -16.13 -1.47
N LEU A 418 2.59 -17.30 -1.20
CA LEU A 418 2.91 -18.55 -1.89
C LEU A 418 2.25 -18.64 -3.27
N ILE A 419 1.20 -17.86 -3.52
CA ILE A 419 0.36 -18.02 -4.71
C ILE A 419 1.12 -17.61 -5.98
N GLY A 420 1.52 -18.61 -6.78
CA GLY A 420 2.23 -18.42 -8.04
C GLY A 420 3.73 -18.13 -7.91
N THR A 421 4.27 -18.07 -6.70
CA THR A 421 5.69 -17.72 -6.47
C THR A 421 6.62 -18.84 -6.91
N GLY A 422 6.42 -20.07 -6.44
CA GLY A 422 7.30 -21.18 -6.81
C GLY A 422 7.29 -21.53 -8.29
N ARG A 423 6.11 -21.66 -8.92
CA ARG A 423 6.02 -21.87 -10.37
C ARG A 423 6.58 -20.68 -11.17
N GLY A 424 6.52 -19.47 -10.62
CA GLY A 424 7.16 -18.31 -11.20
C GLY A 424 8.69 -18.39 -11.18
N LEU A 425 9.28 -18.81 -10.06
CA LEU A 425 10.74 -19.05 -9.96
C LEU A 425 11.19 -20.12 -10.97
N ALA A 426 10.47 -21.24 -11.04
CA ALA A 426 10.76 -22.30 -11.98
C ALA A 426 10.68 -21.85 -13.46
N GLU A 427 9.69 -21.02 -13.81
CA GLU A 427 9.59 -20.49 -15.17
C GLU A 427 10.66 -19.43 -15.48
N ILE A 428 11.09 -18.64 -14.49
CA ILE A 428 12.22 -17.71 -14.66
C ILE A 428 13.49 -18.50 -15.00
N GLU A 429 13.80 -19.56 -14.26
CA GLU A 429 14.93 -20.44 -14.56
C GLU A 429 14.82 -21.02 -15.97
N GLU A 430 13.63 -21.54 -16.34
CA GLU A 430 13.39 -22.16 -17.65
C GLU A 430 13.56 -21.17 -18.82
N ARG A 431 12.98 -19.96 -18.71
CA ARG A 431 12.84 -19.02 -19.83
C ARG A 431 13.91 -17.94 -19.85
N LEU A 432 14.42 -17.52 -18.69
CA LEU A 432 15.37 -16.42 -18.53
C LEU A 432 16.77 -16.90 -18.09
N GLY A 433 16.88 -18.11 -17.55
CA GLY A 433 18.13 -18.73 -17.14
C GLY A 433 18.49 -18.52 -15.66
N GLU A 434 19.52 -19.24 -15.20
CA GLU A 434 19.99 -19.23 -13.81
C GLU A 434 20.44 -17.84 -13.35
N ASP A 435 21.10 -17.05 -14.21
CA ASP A 435 21.55 -15.69 -13.86
C ASP A 435 20.37 -14.76 -13.53
N ALA A 436 19.25 -14.90 -14.26
CA ALA A 436 18.04 -14.12 -14.00
C ALA A 436 17.35 -14.58 -12.72
N LEU A 437 17.32 -15.89 -12.45
CA LEU A 437 16.79 -16.44 -11.20
C LEU A 437 17.60 -15.94 -10.01
N ASP A 438 18.93 -16.04 -10.06
CA ASP A 438 19.82 -15.53 -9.01
C ASP A 438 19.61 -14.03 -8.81
N ALA A 439 19.55 -13.24 -9.89
CA ALA A 439 19.29 -11.81 -9.81
C ALA A 439 17.97 -11.51 -9.08
N VAL A 440 16.89 -12.24 -9.40
CA VAL A 440 15.58 -12.05 -8.75
C VAL A 440 15.64 -12.36 -7.26
N ILE A 441 16.27 -13.47 -6.86
CA ILE A 441 16.31 -13.93 -5.47
C ILE A 441 17.31 -13.11 -4.64
N SER A 442 18.54 -12.91 -5.13
CA SER A 442 19.65 -12.41 -4.32
C SER A 442 19.79 -10.89 -4.33
N ARG A 443 19.27 -10.22 -5.35
CA ARG A 443 19.54 -8.79 -5.59
C ARG A 443 18.30 -7.95 -5.81
N LEU A 444 17.34 -8.41 -6.60
CA LEU A 444 16.10 -7.68 -6.85
C LEU A 444 15.08 -7.87 -5.72
N TYR A 445 15.10 -8.99 -5.00
CA TYR A 445 14.31 -9.18 -3.80
C TYR A 445 15.01 -10.03 -2.72
N PRO A 446 16.07 -9.48 -2.08
CA PRO A 446 16.79 -10.17 -1.01
C PRO A 446 15.89 -10.74 0.10
N MET A 447 14.84 -10.01 0.50
CA MET A 447 13.90 -10.43 1.56
C MET A 447 12.93 -11.57 1.14
N LEU A 448 12.99 -12.07 -0.09
CA LEU A 448 12.07 -13.10 -0.58
C LEU A 448 12.05 -14.33 0.33
N ARG A 449 13.23 -14.76 0.82
CA ARG A 449 13.33 -15.93 1.69
C ARG A 449 12.66 -15.68 3.03
N GLU A 450 12.92 -14.54 3.66
CA GLU A 450 12.34 -14.14 4.94
C GLU A 450 10.81 -14.00 4.86
N ASP A 451 10.32 -13.37 3.79
CA ASP A 451 8.89 -13.19 3.52
C ASP A 451 8.18 -14.53 3.36
N LEU A 452 8.76 -15.45 2.60
CA LEU A 452 8.19 -16.78 2.39
C LEU A 452 8.36 -17.69 3.61
N GLN A 453 9.46 -17.59 4.36
CA GLN A 453 9.61 -18.34 5.61
C GLN A 453 8.53 -17.93 6.61
N PHE A 454 8.24 -16.63 6.72
CA PHE A 454 7.12 -16.16 7.54
C PHE A 454 5.79 -16.75 7.06
N ALA A 455 5.53 -16.73 5.75
CA ALA A 455 4.29 -17.27 5.19
C ALA A 455 4.17 -18.80 5.44
N VAL A 456 5.27 -19.55 5.35
CA VAL A 456 5.28 -21.01 5.60
C VAL A 456 4.75 -21.34 6.99
N GLU A 457 5.10 -20.58 8.04
CA GLU A 457 4.59 -20.80 9.41
C GLU A 457 3.04 -20.83 9.51
N TYR A 458 2.35 -20.20 8.57
CA TYR A 458 0.88 -20.11 8.54
C TYR A 458 0.24 -20.95 7.42
N THR A 459 0.97 -21.91 6.86
CA THR A 459 0.55 -22.72 5.71
C THR A 459 -0.01 -24.08 6.11
N PHE A 460 -1.30 -24.30 5.82
CA PHE A 460 -2.07 -25.50 6.14
C PHE A 460 -2.93 -25.92 4.92
N LEU A 461 -2.25 -26.31 3.83
CA LEU A 461 -2.91 -26.54 2.53
C LEU A 461 -3.94 -27.68 2.54
N GLU A 462 -3.78 -28.69 3.41
CA GLU A 462 -4.79 -29.74 3.59
C GLU A 462 -6.12 -29.13 4.07
N THR A 463 -6.06 -28.27 5.09
CA THR A 463 -7.23 -27.56 5.61
C THR A 463 -7.77 -26.58 4.57
N ALA A 464 -6.90 -25.85 3.88
CA ALA A 464 -7.29 -24.93 2.80
C ALA A 464 -8.07 -25.66 1.70
N GLY A 465 -7.65 -26.88 1.32
CA GLY A 465 -8.30 -27.73 0.31
C GLY A 465 -9.71 -28.20 0.67
N SER A 466 -10.11 -28.10 1.95
CA SER A 466 -11.48 -28.39 2.39
C SER A 466 -12.46 -27.21 2.16
N VAL A 467 -11.92 -25.99 2.02
CA VAL A 467 -12.67 -24.74 1.86
C VAL A 467 -12.56 -24.21 0.43
N LEU A 468 -11.35 -24.23 -0.14
CA LEU A 468 -11.02 -23.68 -1.46
C LEU A 468 -11.09 -24.74 -2.58
N PRO A 469 -11.22 -24.33 -3.85
CA PRO A 469 -11.15 -25.25 -4.98
C PRO A 469 -9.84 -26.04 -5.03
N SER A 470 -9.92 -27.38 -5.07
CA SER A 470 -8.74 -28.26 -5.03
C SER A 470 -7.76 -28.00 -6.18
N SER A 471 -8.23 -27.50 -7.33
CA SER A 471 -7.37 -27.13 -8.45
C SER A 471 -6.46 -25.94 -8.14
N GLY A 472 -6.94 -24.95 -7.38
CA GLY A 472 -6.13 -23.82 -6.94
C GLY A 472 -5.13 -24.23 -5.86
N VAL A 473 -5.58 -25.01 -4.87
CA VAL A 473 -4.74 -25.48 -3.77
C VAL A 473 -3.62 -26.40 -4.25
N ALA A 474 -3.89 -27.29 -5.21
CA ALA A 474 -2.86 -28.13 -5.81
C ALA A 474 -1.75 -27.31 -6.50
N MET A 475 -2.11 -26.20 -7.15
CA MET A 475 -1.15 -25.30 -7.79
C MET A 475 -0.28 -24.58 -6.74
N VAL A 476 -0.88 -24.16 -5.61
CA VAL A 476 -0.13 -23.56 -4.50
C VAL A 476 0.75 -24.58 -3.78
N ASN A 477 0.34 -25.84 -3.71
CA ASN A 477 1.21 -26.92 -3.19
C ASN A 477 2.46 -27.08 -4.06
N THR A 478 2.32 -27.05 -5.38
CA THR A 478 3.48 -27.00 -6.30
C THR A 478 4.31 -25.73 -6.11
N ASP A 479 3.67 -24.57 -5.86
CA ASP A 479 4.41 -23.35 -5.55
C ASP A 479 5.24 -23.51 -4.27
N LEU A 480 4.69 -24.13 -3.21
CA LEU A 480 5.40 -24.40 -1.97
C LEU A 480 6.60 -25.35 -2.18
N GLU A 481 6.42 -26.44 -2.95
CA GLU A 481 7.49 -27.39 -3.27
C GLU A 481 8.68 -26.69 -3.94
N TYR A 482 8.43 -25.86 -4.96
CA TYR A 482 9.49 -25.08 -5.60
C TYR A 482 10.09 -24.03 -4.66
N CYS A 483 9.30 -23.34 -3.84
CA CYS A 483 9.85 -22.37 -2.88
C CYS A 483 10.81 -23.05 -1.88
N VAL A 484 10.48 -24.24 -1.39
CA VAL A 484 11.36 -25.04 -0.52
C VAL A 484 12.64 -25.43 -1.27
N GLU A 485 12.53 -25.86 -2.52
CA GLU A 485 13.68 -26.25 -3.35
C GLU A 485 14.64 -25.08 -3.61
N TYR A 486 14.13 -23.92 -4.04
CA TYR A 486 14.96 -22.78 -4.42
C TYR A 486 15.49 -21.97 -3.24
N LEU A 487 14.77 -21.93 -2.11
CA LEU A 487 15.06 -21.00 -1.00
C LEU A 487 15.42 -21.69 0.32
N ASP A 488 15.45 -23.02 0.35
CA ASP A 488 15.75 -23.81 1.54
C ASP A 488 14.87 -23.39 2.74
N LEU A 489 13.56 -23.41 2.52
CA LEU A 489 12.56 -23.02 3.52
C LEU A 489 12.34 -24.16 4.52
N GLU A 490 12.24 -23.79 5.79
CA GLU A 490 11.97 -24.72 6.89
C GLU A 490 10.46 -24.94 7.07
N PRO A 491 10.03 -26.14 7.48
CA PRO A 491 8.62 -26.42 7.75
C PRO A 491 8.11 -25.62 8.96
N PRO A 492 6.78 -25.44 9.10
CA PRO A 492 6.19 -24.71 10.22
C PRO A 492 6.66 -25.24 11.58
N SER A 493 6.98 -24.31 12.48
CA SER A 493 7.50 -24.60 13.82
C SER A 493 6.44 -24.49 14.93
N ASP A 494 5.38 -23.70 14.71
CA ASP A 494 4.31 -23.44 15.68
C ASP A 494 2.99 -24.14 15.31
N PHE A 495 2.51 -25.01 16.20
CA PHE A 495 1.27 -25.76 16.04
C PHE A 495 0.06 -25.10 16.73
N GLU A 496 0.23 -24.02 17.48
CA GLU A 496 -0.89 -23.32 18.13
C GLU A 496 -1.83 -22.70 17.08
N TYR A 497 -1.26 -22.08 16.04
CA TYR A 497 -2.05 -21.52 14.94
C TYR A 497 -2.79 -22.62 14.16
N GLN A 498 -2.16 -23.79 13.97
CA GLN A 498 -2.79 -24.94 13.34
C GLN A 498 -4.07 -25.36 14.08
N ASN A 499 -4.05 -25.36 15.41
CA ASN A 499 -5.24 -25.70 16.20
C ASN A 499 -6.40 -24.73 15.96
N LEU A 500 -6.11 -23.43 15.80
CA LEU A 500 -7.13 -22.43 15.47
C LEU A 500 -7.70 -22.64 14.07
N VAL A 501 -6.84 -22.91 13.08
CA VAL A 501 -7.24 -23.22 11.70
C VAL A 501 -8.15 -24.45 11.65
N HIS A 502 -7.78 -25.53 12.35
CA HIS A 502 -8.59 -26.75 12.44
C HIS A 502 -9.91 -26.52 13.19
N THR A 503 -9.92 -25.65 14.20
CA THR A 503 -11.14 -25.30 14.94
C THR A 503 -12.11 -24.51 14.07
N LEU A 504 -11.61 -23.64 13.19
CA LEU A 504 -12.42 -22.81 12.30
C LEU A 504 -12.89 -23.54 11.03
N GLU A 505 -12.17 -24.56 10.55
CA GLU A 505 -12.45 -25.26 9.30
C GLU A 505 -13.94 -25.67 9.12
N PRO A 506 -14.60 -26.32 10.10
CA PRO A 506 -16.00 -26.72 9.91
C PRO A 506 -16.94 -25.53 9.71
N TYR A 507 -16.67 -24.41 10.40
CA TYR A 507 -17.45 -23.18 10.26
C TYR A 507 -17.19 -22.51 8.91
N LEU A 508 -15.93 -22.43 8.47
CA LEU A 508 -15.57 -21.86 7.16
C LEU A 508 -16.26 -22.63 6.02
N ARG A 509 -16.26 -23.97 6.09
CA ARG A 509 -16.96 -24.82 5.12
C ARG A 509 -18.46 -24.56 5.09
N TYR A 510 -19.08 -24.41 6.26
CA TYR A 510 -20.49 -24.06 6.38
C TYR A 510 -20.77 -22.69 5.73
N VAL A 511 -20.03 -21.64 6.09
CA VAL A 511 -20.22 -20.28 5.56
C VAL A 511 -20.04 -20.25 4.04
N VAL A 512 -19.01 -20.92 3.50
CA VAL A 512 -18.80 -21.02 2.05
C VAL A 512 -19.94 -21.76 1.37
N SER A 513 -20.47 -22.83 1.97
CA SER A 513 -21.59 -23.59 1.40
C SER A 513 -22.91 -22.80 1.35
N GLU A 514 -23.12 -21.89 2.30
CA GLU A 514 -24.27 -20.98 2.35
C GLU A 514 -24.08 -19.71 1.50
N GLY A 515 -22.88 -19.51 0.94
CA GLY A 515 -22.56 -18.31 0.16
C GLY A 515 -22.32 -17.04 1.00
N GLY A 516 -22.04 -17.21 2.30
CA GLY A 516 -21.85 -16.12 3.26
C GLY A 516 -22.76 -16.24 4.49
N VAL A 517 -22.58 -15.32 5.43
CA VAL A 517 -23.41 -15.17 6.63
C VAL A 517 -23.76 -13.71 6.84
N GLU A 518 -24.95 -13.43 7.38
CA GLU A 518 -25.36 -12.06 7.72
C GLU A 518 -24.56 -11.47 8.89
N GLU A 519 -24.30 -12.29 9.91
CA GLU A 519 -23.53 -11.90 11.09
C GLU A 519 -22.55 -13.01 11.48
N VAL A 520 -21.30 -12.62 11.68
CA VAL A 520 -20.25 -13.54 12.15
C VAL A 520 -20.46 -13.80 13.64
N ASN A 521 -20.48 -15.07 14.03
CA ASN A 521 -20.59 -15.46 15.44
C ASN A 521 -19.50 -14.76 16.28
N PRO A 522 -19.81 -14.15 17.44
CA PRO A 522 -18.82 -13.49 18.29
C PRO A 522 -17.61 -14.35 18.64
N PHE A 523 -17.81 -15.65 18.87
CA PHE A 523 -16.71 -16.58 19.13
C PHE A 523 -15.77 -16.71 17.91
N VAL A 524 -16.34 -16.83 16.70
CA VAL A 524 -15.55 -16.88 15.46
C VAL A 524 -14.82 -15.56 15.24
N ARG A 525 -15.48 -14.43 15.51
CA ARG A 525 -14.86 -13.11 15.43
C ARG A 525 -13.64 -13.01 16.35
N ASP A 526 -13.75 -13.50 17.58
CA ASP A 526 -12.65 -13.48 18.55
C ASP A 526 -11.50 -14.40 18.12
N LEU A 527 -11.80 -15.56 17.52
CA LEU A 527 -10.77 -16.44 16.92
C LEU A 527 -10.04 -15.75 15.76
N LEU A 528 -10.75 -15.07 14.86
CA LEU A 528 -10.14 -14.33 13.74
C LEU A 528 -9.21 -13.21 14.25
N LEU A 529 -9.60 -12.52 15.32
CA LEU A 529 -8.76 -11.51 15.97
C LEU A 529 -7.53 -12.15 16.63
N GLU A 530 -7.67 -13.29 17.30
CA GLU A 530 -6.55 -14.00 17.91
C GLU A 530 -5.54 -14.47 16.87
N MET A 531 -6.00 -15.06 15.77
CA MET A 531 -5.14 -15.42 14.64
C MET A 531 -4.40 -14.18 14.10
N GLY A 532 -5.08 -13.02 14.04
CA GLY A 532 -4.47 -11.74 13.68
C GLY A 532 -3.34 -11.32 14.62
N ARG A 533 -3.53 -11.47 15.94
CA ARG A 533 -2.49 -11.16 16.94
C ARG A 533 -1.29 -12.08 16.81
N MET A 534 -1.50 -13.38 16.61
CA MET A 534 -0.42 -14.36 16.48
C MET A 534 0.52 -14.01 15.32
N ARG A 535 -0.05 -13.63 14.16
CA ARG A 535 0.73 -13.18 12.99
C ARG A 535 1.15 -11.71 13.03
N GLY A 536 0.72 -10.94 14.05
CA GLY A 536 1.08 -9.53 14.23
C GLY A 536 0.33 -8.55 13.33
N SER A 537 -0.75 -8.97 12.67
CA SER A 537 -1.67 -8.08 11.94
C SER A 537 -2.92 -8.84 11.50
N LEU A 538 -4.05 -8.16 11.42
CA LEU A 538 -5.28 -8.74 10.90
C LEU A 538 -5.16 -9.13 9.41
N GLY A 539 -4.35 -8.41 8.63
CA GLY A 539 -4.21 -8.66 7.20
C GLY A 539 -3.35 -7.67 6.44
#